data_AF-A0A2V7YDU1-F1
#
_entry.id   AF-A0A2V7YDU1-F1
#
_cell.length_a   1.000
_cell.length_b   1.000
_cell.length_c   1.000
_cell.angle_alpha   90.00
_cell.angle_beta   90.00
_cell.angle_gamma   90.00
#
_symmetry.space_group_name_H-M   'P 1'
#
loop_
_entity.id
_entity.type
_entity.pdbx_description
1 polymer ?
#
loop_
_entity_poly.entity_id
_entity_poly.type
_entity_poly.pdbx_seq_one_letter_code
_entity_poly.pdbx_strand_id
1 'polypeptide(L)'
;MKAPLRVIEPRLEPSPKPIVTSVEMGYGHLRAAHALATELGTEILHVDRPPLVAPEELRLWRASRRVYEITSRASQLPVIGAPLKSFLESLTDIPHLHPQRDLSAPNFQVRSLQRL
;
A
#
# COMPACT_ATOMS: atom_id res chain seq x y z
N MET A 1 13.48 -16.91 -16.65
CA MET A 1 12.68 -15.76 -17.11
C MET A 1 11.36 -15.76 -16.35
N LYS A 2 11.15 -14.86 -15.37
CA LYS A 2 9.83 -14.67 -14.75
C LYS A 2 8.95 -13.93 -15.76
N ALA A 3 7.70 -14.38 -15.92
CA ALA A 3 6.74 -13.77 -16.85
C ALA A 3 6.58 -12.27 -16.56
N PRO A 4 6.45 -11.41 -17.59
CA PRO A 4 6.14 -10.00 -17.37
C PRO A 4 4.84 -9.91 -16.58
N LEU A 5 4.81 -9.00 -15.59
CA LEU A 5 3.60 -8.65 -14.86
C LEU A 5 2.51 -8.39 -15.90
N ARG A 6 1.50 -9.26 -15.94
CA ARG A 6 0.28 -8.98 -16.66
C ARG A 6 -0.39 -7.87 -15.86
N VAL A 7 -0.06 -6.63 -16.19
CA VAL A 7 -0.88 -5.49 -15.81
C VAL A 7 -2.23 -5.83 -16.39
N ILE A 8 -3.16 -6.24 -15.52
CA ILE A 8 -4.56 -6.27 -15.88
C ILE A 8 -4.88 -4.80 -16.02
N GLU A 9 -4.78 -4.27 -17.24
CA GLU A 9 -5.44 -3.03 -17.58
C GLU A 9 -6.92 -3.32 -17.33
N PRO A 10 -7.53 -2.77 -16.26
CA PRO A 10 -8.95 -2.95 -16.11
C PRO A 10 -9.54 -2.25 -17.32
N ARG A 11 -10.10 -3.02 -18.25
CA ARG A 11 -10.97 -2.47 -19.28
C ARG A 11 -12.23 -2.04 -18.53
N LEU A 12 -12.14 -0.85 -17.93
CA LEU A 12 -13.27 -0.16 -17.32
C LEU A 12 -14.13 0.28 -18.49
N GLU A 13 -15.04 -0.60 -18.92
CA GLU A 13 -16.30 -0.12 -19.47
C GLU A 13 -16.81 0.93 -18.48
N PRO A 14 -17.17 2.14 -18.92
CA PRO A 14 -17.51 3.23 -18.00
C PRO A 14 -18.70 2.80 -17.13
N SER A 15 -18.39 2.33 -15.93
CA SER A 15 -19.36 2.19 -14.85
C SER A 15 -19.77 3.61 -14.47
N PRO A 16 -21.07 3.94 -14.41
CA PRO A 16 -21.51 5.26 -13.96
C PRO A 16 -21.12 5.54 -12.50
N LYS A 17 -20.72 4.50 -11.75
CA LYS A 17 -20.33 4.60 -10.34
C LYS A 17 -18.81 4.48 -10.16
N PRO A 18 -18.16 5.45 -9.50
CA PRO A 18 -16.73 5.39 -9.22
C PRO A 18 -16.39 4.27 -8.24
N ILE A 19 -15.17 3.74 -8.39
CA ILE A 19 -14.63 2.70 -7.54
C ILE A 19 -13.67 3.34 -6.53
N VAL A 20 -13.87 3.03 -5.24
CA VAL A 20 -12.93 3.39 -4.17
C VAL A 20 -12.27 2.11 -3.69
N THR A 21 -10.94 2.07 -3.74
CA THR A 21 -10.13 0.94 -3.28
C THR A 21 -9.18 1.38 -2.18
N SER A 22 -8.92 0.53 -1.20
CA SER A 22 -7.95 0.78 -0.14
C SER A 22 -7.34 -0.52 0.40
N VAL A 23 -6.25 -0.39 1.15
CA VAL A 23 -5.63 -1.49 1.92
C VAL A 23 -5.74 -1.23 3.42
N GLU A 24 -5.83 -2.29 4.23
CA GLU A 24 -5.82 -2.24 5.69
C GLU A 24 -4.41 -2.50 6.25
N MET A 25 -3.48 -1.60 5.92
CA MET A 25 -2.06 -1.65 6.35
C MET A 25 -1.77 -0.84 7.63
N GLY A 26 -2.78 -0.33 8.32
CA GLY A 26 -2.60 0.39 9.60
C GLY A 26 -2.04 1.82 9.50
N TYR A 27 -1.83 2.35 8.29
CA TYR A 27 -1.34 3.72 8.06
C TYR A 27 -2.46 4.77 7.87
N GLY A 28 -3.71 4.42 8.22
CA GLY A 28 -4.84 5.34 8.07
C GLY A 28 -5.39 5.48 6.65
N HIS A 29 -5.00 4.63 5.70
CA HIS A 29 -5.57 4.62 4.32
C HIS A 29 -7.10 4.53 4.31
N LEU A 30 -7.66 3.70 5.21
CA LEU A 30 -9.11 3.58 5.35
C LEU A 30 -9.78 4.90 5.77
N ARG A 31 -9.12 5.78 6.51
CA ARG A 31 -9.70 7.09 6.89
C ARG A 31 -9.97 7.94 5.66
N ALA A 32 -9.02 8.00 4.72
CA ALA A 32 -9.21 8.72 3.46
C ALA A 32 -10.25 8.02 2.57
N ALA A 33 -10.17 6.69 2.47
CA ALA A 33 -11.09 5.91 1.66
C ALA A 33 -12.54 6.00 2.15
N HIS A 34 -12.78 6.00 3.46
CA HIS A 34 -14.11 6.18 4.03
C HIS A 34 -14.71 7.53 3.67
N ALA A 35 -13.96 8.62 3.80
CA ALA A 35 -14.45 9.95 3.43
C ALA A 35 -14.88 10.00 1.95
N LEU A 36 -14.05 9.46 1.05
CA LEU A 36 -14.36 9.39 -0.38
C LEU A 36 -15.54 8.47 -0.69
N ALA A 37 -15.57 7.29 -0.10
CA ALA A 37 -16.61 6.30 -0.33
C ALA A 37 -18.00 6.81 0.13
N THR A 38 -18.04 7.51 1.26
CA THR A 38 -19.25 8.16 1.76
C THR A 38 -19.75 9.24 0.79
N GLU A 39 -18.88 10.14 0.36
CA GLU A 39 -19.26 11.22 -0.57
C GLU A 39 -19.75 10.68 -1.92
N LEU A 40 -19.11 9.61 -2.41
CA LEU A 40 -19.42 8.99 -3.69
C LEU A 40 -20.54 7.93 -3.61
N GLY A 41 -21.10 7.70 -2.41
CA GLY A 41 -22.13 6.69 -2.16
C GLY A 41 -21.72 5.27 -2.60
N THR A 42 -20.44 4.93 -2.47
CA THR A 42 -19.86 3.65 -2.91
C THR A 42 -19.23 2.89 -1.74
N GLU A 43 -18.94 1.60 -1.96
CA GLU A 43 -18.26 0.78 -0.97
C GLU A 43 -16.74 0.84 -1.17
N ILE A 44 -15.99 0.55 -0.11
CA ILE A 44 -14.53 0.41 -0.19
C ILE A 44 -14.19 -1.01 -0.59
N LEU A 45 -13.51 -1.17 -1.72
CA LEU A 45 -12.92 -2.43 -2.12
C LEU A 45 -11.56 -2.62 -1.42
N HIS A 46 -11.49 -3.59 -0.52
CA HIS A 46 -10.27 -3.94 0.21
C HIS A 46 -9.37 -4.82 -0.66
N VAL A 47 -8.35 -4.22 -1.29
CA VAL A 47 -7.50 -4.94 -2.26
C VAL A 47 -6.51 -5.91 -1.62
N ASP A 48 -6.28 -5.79 -0.31
CA ASP A 48 -5.44 -6.67 0.51
C ASP A 48 -6.21 -7.85 1.15
N ARG A 49 -7.48 -8.06 0.76
CA ARG A 49 -8.37 -9.08 1.35
C ARG A 49 -9.12 -9.92 0.32
N PRO A 50 -9.51 -11.16 0.68
CA PRO A 50 -10.40 -11.95 -0.16
C PRO A 50 -11.76 -11.25 -0.34
N PRO A 51 -12.41 -11.39 -1.50
CA PRO A 51 -12.04 -12.25 -2.62
C PRO A 51 -11.09 -11.61 -3.65
N LEU A 52 -10.68 -10.34 -3.46
CA LEU A 52 -9.87 -9.62 -4.45
C LEU A 52 -8.42 -10.06 -4.50
N VAL A 53 -7.84 -10.34 -3.33
CA VAL A 53 -6.46 -10.77 -3.20
C VAL A 53 -6.32 -12.27 -3.45
N ALA A 54 -5.30 -12.67 -4.23
CA ALA A 54 -4.97 -14.08 -4.39
C ALA A 54 -4.37 -14.66 -3.08
N PRO A 55 -4.50 -15.97 -2.80
CA PRO A 55 -3.96 -16.58 -1.59
C PRO A 55 -2.45 -16.39 -1.38
N GLU A 56 -1.68 -16.33 -2.47
CA GLU A 56 -0.24 -16.10 -2.46
C GLU A 56 0.08 -14.66 -2.06
N GLU A 57 -0.60 -13.71 -2.68
CA GLU A 57 -0.46 -12.27 -2.40
C GLU A 57 -0.93 -11.93 -0.98
N LEU A 58 -1.96 -12.60 -0.47
CA LEU A 58 -2.43 -12.44 0.91
C LEU A 58 -1.32 -12.75 1.94
N ARG A 59 -0.44 -13.72 1.65
CA ARG A 59 0.69 -14.05 2.52
C ARG A 59 1.70 -12.90 2.53
N LEU A 60 1.97 -12.30 1.38
CA LEU A 60 2.83 -11.13 1.26
C LEU A 60 2.25 -9.94 2.03
N TRP A 61 0.96 -9.64 1.87
CA TRP A 61 0.28 -8.58 2.64
C TRP A 61 0.40 -8.80 4.15
N ARG A 62 0.12 -10.02 4.63
CA ARG A 62 0.23 -10.36 6.06
C ARG A 62 1.67 -10.28 6.57
N ALA A 63 2.64 -10.76 5.80
CA ALA A 63 4.05 -10.71 6.17
C ALA A 63 4.55 -9.26 6.25
N SER A 64 4.26 -8.44 5.24
CA SER A 64 4.61 -7.02 5.20
C SER A 64 3.97 -6.24 6.36
N ARG A 65 2.67 -6.47 6.62
CA ARG A 65 1.96 -5.86 7.76
C ARG A 65 2.60 -6.24 9.09
N ARG A 66 2.94 -7.52 9.28
CA ARG A 66 3.59 -8.01 10.51
C ARG A 66 4.96 -7.39 10.72
N VAL A 67 5.79 -7.32 9.67
CA VAL A 67 7.11 -6.67 9.74
C VAL A 67 6.93 -5.21 10.13
N TYR A 68 6.05 -4.49 9.45
CA TYR A 68 5.78 -3.09 9.77
C TYR A 68 5.32 -2.89 11.21
N GLU A 69 4.32 -3.65 11.68
CA GLU A 69 3.79 -3.49 13.04
C GLU A 69 4.85 -3.76 14.11
N ILE A 70 5.69 -4.79 13.91
CA ILE A 70 6.79 -5.11 14.83
C ILE A 70 7.82 -3.97 14.83
N THR A 71 8.29 -3.55 13.65
CA THR A 71 9.30 -2.50 13.54
C THR A 71 8.78 -1.17 14.07
N SER A 72 7.51 -0.83 13.79
CA SER A 72 6.86 0.40 14.25
C SER A 72 6.74 0.43 15.77
N ARG A 73 6.30 -0.66 16.40
CA ARG A 73 6.27 -0.78 17.86
C ARG A 73 7.67 -0.69 18.47
N ALA A 74 8.65 -1.38 17.89
CA ALA A 74 10.03 -1.36 18.38
C ALA A 74 10.70 0.02 18.22
N SER A 75 10.35 0.78 17.17
CA SER A 75 10.85 2.14 16.95
C SER A 75 10.42 3.16 18.01
N GLN A 76 9.36 2.84 18.77
CA GLN A 76 8.87 3.69 19.87
C GLN A 76 9.64 3.48 21.18
N LEU A 77 10.58 2.53 21.22
CA LEU A 77 11.38 2.26 22.42
C LEU A 77 12.49 3.32 22.60
N PRO A 78 12.65 3.91 23.79
CA PRO A 78 13.53 5.07 24.00
C PRO A 78 15.03 4.77 23.81
N VAL A 79 15.48 3.52 23.97
CA VAL A 79 16.92 3.17 23.96
C VAL A 79 17.36 2.52 22.63
N ILE A 80 16.49 1.72 22.00
CA ILE A 80 16.81 0.98 20.76
C ILE A 80 15.94 1.40 19.57
N GLY A 81 15.00 2.33 19.77
CA GLY A 81 14.02 2.71 18.75
C GLY A 81 14.54 3.69 17.72
N ALA A 82 15.56 4.51 18.04
CA ALA A 82 16.02 5.57 17.14
C ALA A 82 16.51 5.06 15.76
N PRO A 83 17.31 3.99 15.65
CA PRO A 83 17.70 3.44 14.34
C PRO A 83 16.49 2.88 13.57
N LEU A 84 15.58 2.18 14.25
CA LEU A 84 14.37 1.62 13.63
C LEU A 84 13.42 2.72 13.16
N LYS A 85 13.32 3.82 13.92
CA LYS A 85 12.55 5.00 13.56
C LYS A 85 13.09 5.64 12.29
N SER A 86 14.39 5.90 12.23
CA SER A 86 15.02 6.47 11.03
C SER A 86 14.86 5.57 9.80
N PHE A 87 15.00 4.25 9.99
CA PHE A 87 14.75 3.29 8.92
C PHE A 87 13.30 3.33 8.42
N LEU A 88 12.32 3.36 9.34
CA LEU A 88 10.91 3.47 8.97
C LEU A 88 10.61 4.79 8.27
N GLU A 89 11.08 5.92 8.79
CA GLU A 89 10.92 7.24 8.19
C GLU A 89 11.47 7.26 6.75
N SER A 90 12.65 6.66 6.51
CA SER A 90 13.21 6.55 5.17
C SER A 90 12.38 5.66 4.23
N LEU A 91 11.69 4.63 4.75
CA LEU A 91 10.86 3.74 3.94
C LEU A 91 9.48 4.34 3.65
N THR A 92 8.91 5.07 4.62
CA THR A 92 7.56 5.64 4.54
C THR A 92 7.57 7.12 4.17
N ASP A 93 8.72 7.66 3.76
CA ASP A 93 8.86 9.05 3.37
C ASP A 93 7.91 9.37 2.21
N ILE A 94 7.10 10.42 2.39
CA ILE A 94 6.15 10.88 1.38
C ILE A 94 6.74 12.14 0.74
N PRO A 95 7.02 12.12 -0.58
CA PRO A 95 7.49 13.31 -1.28
C PRO A 95 6.52 14.48 -1.15
N HIS A 96 7.05 15.70 -1.25
CA HIS A 96 6.25 16.93 -1.29
C HIS A 96 5.15 16.85 -2.37
N LEU A 97 4.01 17.52 -2.12
CA LEU A 97 2.74 17.40 -2.87
C LEU A 97 2.86 17.67 -4.39
N HIS A 98 3.92 18.33 -4.85
CA HIS A 98 4.24 18.51 -6.27
C HIS A 98 5.74 18.34 -6.52
N PRO A 99 6.22 17.10 -6.63
CA PRO A 99 7.61 16.88 -6.96
C PRO A 99 7.84 17.34 -8.40
N GLN A 100 8.83 18.21 -8.62
CA GLN A 100 9.23 18.64 -9.98
C GLN A 100 10.02 17.53 -10.69
N ARG A 101 9.49 16.31 -10.71
CA ARG A 101 10.05 15.11 -11.36
C ARG A 101 8.97 14.07 -11.66
N ASP A 102 9.23 13.24 -12.66
CA ASP A 102 8.40 12.07 -12.96
C ASP A 102 8.53 10.99 -11.85
N LEU A 103 7.41 10.48 -11.37
CA LEU A 103 7.30 9.42 -10.36
C LEU A 103 6.68 8.13 -10.91
N SER A 104 6.51 8.02 -12.23
CA SER A 104 5.93 6.84 -12.91
C SER A 104 6.79 5.58 -12.76
N ALA A 105 8.10 5.73 -12.59
CA ALA A 105 9.03 4.62 -12.49
C ALA A 105 8.99 3.94 -11.10
N PRO A 106 9.08 2.60 -11.03
CA PRO A 106 9.09 1.88 -9.76
C PRO A 106 10.39 2.16 -8.98
N ASN A 107 10.23 2.57 -7.72
CA ASN A 107 11.32 2.77 -6.79
C ASN A 107 11.91 1.44 -6.28
N PHE A 108 12.95 1.52 -5.44
CA PHE A 108 13.61 0.33 -4.90
C PHE A 108 12.65 -0.55 -4.08
N GLN A 109 11.73 0.05 -3.33
CA GLN A 109 10.74 -0.69 -2.53
C GLN A 109 9.81 -1.52 -3.42
N VAL A 110 9.24 -0.91 -4.47
CA VAL A 110 8.36 -1.59 -5.43
C VAL A 110 9.10 -2.71 -6.15
N ARG A 111 10.33 -2.45 -6.62
CA ARG A 111 11.15 -3.48 -7.30
C ARG A 111 11.50 -4.65 -6.39
N SER A 112 11.73 -4.40 -5.10
CA SER A 112 12.04 -5.45 -4.12
C SER A 112 10.82 -6.33 -3.88
N LEU A 113 9.64 -5.70 -3.72
CA LEU A 113 8.38 -6.41 -3.53
C LEU A 113 8.03 -7.30 -4.73
N GLN A 114 8.28 -6.83 -5.96
CA GLN A 114 8.04 -7.60 -7.19
C GLN A 114 8.91 -8.87 -7.33
N ARG A 115 10.02 -8.97 -6.58
CA ARG A 115 10.94 -10.11 -6.67
C ARG A 115 10.57 -11.24 -5.71
N LEU A 116 9.91 -10.91 -4.60
CA LEU A 116 9.36 -11.84 -3.62
C LEU A 116 8.25 -12.69 -4.25
#